data_AF-A0A4Q7EL63-F1
#
_entry.id   AF-A0A4Q7EL63-F1
#
_cell.length_a   1.000
_cell.length_b   1.000
_cell.length_c   1.000
_cell.angle_alpha   90.00
_cell.angle_beta   90.00
_cell.angle_gamma   90.00
#
_symmetry.space_group_name_H-M   'P 1'
#
loop_
_entity.id
_entity.type
_entity.pdbx_description
1 polymer ?
#
loop_
_entity_poly.entity_id
_entity_poly.type
_entity_poly.pdbx_seq_one_letter_code
_entity_poly.pdbx_strand_id
1 'polypeptide(L)'
;MPLNDKLNQLEKLSFGTARLITGHNQLSRAKKAGVTASQLRSIFDDLKGMNDDTINGFIDIGDQLVNGDINIPSTAFCTPDETSTNKG
;
A
#
# COMPACT_ATOMS: atom_id res chain seq x y z
N MET A 1 -0.64 27.22 -0.61
CA MET A 1 -1.44 26.22 -1.35
C MET A 1 -2.90 26.62 -1.30
N PRO A 2 -3.56 26.85 -2.46
CA PRO A 2 -4.99 27.12 -2.58
C PRO A 2 -5.88 26.06 -1.91
N LEU A 3 -7.05 26.45 -1.40
CA LEU A 3 -8.02 25.56 -0.75
C LEU A 3 -8.46 24.40 -1.67
N ASN A 4 -8.67 24.68 -2.96
CA ASN A 4 -9.02 23.65 -3.95
C ASN A 4 -7.94 22.57 -4.09
N ASP A 5 -6.66 22.95 -4.00
CA ASP A 5 -5.58 21.96 -4.12
C ASP A 5 -5.51 21.05 -2.89
N LYS A 6 -5.84 21.57 -1.71
CA LYS A 6 -5.97 20.76 -0.48
C LYS A 6 -7.14 19.79 -0.56
N LEU A 7 -8.28 20.22 -1.08
CA LEU A 7 -9.46 19.36 -1.27
C LEU A 7 -9.17 18.23 -2.27
N ASN A 8 -8.58 18.56 -3.43
CA ASN A 8 -8.18 17.57 -4.43
C ASN A 8 -7.16 16.55 -3.88
N GLN A 9 -6.24 16.99 -3.01
CA GLN A 9 -5.30 16.07 -2.35
C GLN A 9 -6.00 15.15 -1.34
N LEU A 10 -6.92 15.70 -0.54
CA LEU A 10 -7.70 14.92 0.42
C LEU A 10 -8.56 13.86 -0.27
N GLU A 11 -9.21 14.20 -1.39
CA GLU A 11 -9.98 13.26 -2.19
C GLU A 11 -9.10 12.16 -2.79
N LYS A 12 -7.93 12.52 -3.34
CA LYS A 12 -6.99 11.51 -3.85
C LYS A 12 -6.49 10.57 -2.76
N LEU A 13 -6.23 11.08 -1.56
CA LEU A 13 -5.82 10.27 -0.42
C LEU A 13 -6.94 9.34 0.04
N SER A 14 -8.15 9.86 0.24
CA SER A 14 -9.29 9.06 0.72
C SER A 14 -9.70 7.98 -0.28
N PHE A 15 -9.82 8.32 -1.56
CA PHE A 15 -10.10 7.34 -2.61
C PHE A 15 -8.93 6.38 -2.85
N GLY A 16 -7.70 6.86 -2.70
CA GLY A 16 -6.50 6.03 -2.77
C GLY A 16 -6.53 4.93 -1.71
N THR A 17 -6.74 5.28 -0.44
CA THR A 17 -6.86 4.33 0.67
C THR A 17 -8.03 3.37 0.45
N ALA A 18 -9.21 3.85 0.04
CA ALA A 18 -10.36 2.99 -0.21
C ALA A 18 -10.09 1.95 -1.31
N ARG A 19 -9.44 2.36 -2.41
CA ARG A 19 -9.04 1.43 -3.49
C ARG A 19 -8.02 0.41 -3.02
N LEU A 20 -7.02 0.82 -2.24
CA LEU A 20 -6.02 -0.08 -1.66
C LEU A 20 -6.67 -1.15 -0.77
N ILE A 21 -7.54 -0.74 0.16
CA ILE A 21 -8.25 -1.64 1.06
C ILE A 21 -9.18 -2.58 0.29
N THR A 22 -9.90 -2.06 -0.71
CA THR A 22 -10.81 -2.88 -1.54
C THR A 22 -10.04 -3.92 -2.35
N GLY A 23 -8.98 -3.50 -3.05
CA GLY A 23 -8.14 -4.39 -3.84
C GLY A 23 -7.49 -5.47 -2.98
N HIS A 24 -6.89 -5.08 -1.84
CA HIS A 24 -6.31 -6.04 -0.89
C HIS A 24 -7.35 -7.06 -0.39
N ASN A 25 -8.52 -6.60 0.08
CA ASN A 25 -9.57 -7.50 0.57
C ASN A 25 -10.01 -8.52 -0.48
N GLN A 26 -10.15 -8.10 -1.74
CA GLN A 26 -10.58 -8.99 -2.81
C GLN A 26 -9.54 -10.07 -3.12
N LEU A 27 -8.26 -9.68 -3.18
CA LEU A 27 -7.15 -10.61 -3.43
C LEU A 27 -6.90 -11.54 -2.23
N SER A 28 -6.94 -11.01 -1.00
CA SER A 28 -6.81 -11.80 0.25
C SER A 28 -7.90 -12.86 0.35
N ARG A 29 -9.16 -12.52 0.06
CA ARG A 29 -10.27 -13.48 0.05
C ARG A 29 -10.09 -14.58 -1.01
N ALA A 30 -9.63 -14.21 -2.20
CA ALA A 30 -9.37 -15.19 -3.25
C ALA A 30 -8.23 -16.14 -2.88
N LYS A 31 -7.13 -15.63 -2.32
CA LYS A 31 -6.03 -16.44 -1.79
C LYS A 31 -6.51 -17.41 -0.70
N LYS A 32 -7.32 -16.92 0.25
CA LYS A 32 -7.94 -17.75 1.32
C LYS A 32 -8.88 -18.83 0.77
N ALA A 33 -9.46 -18.60 -0.41
CA ALA A 33 -10.26 -19.61 -1.13
C ALA A 33 -9.40 -20.58 -1.97
N GLY A 34 -8.07 -20.50 -1.90
CA GLY A 34 -7.14 -21.38 -2.63
C GLY A 34 -6.80 -20.92 -4.05
N VAL A 35 -7.18 -19.70 -4.44
CA VAL A 35 -6.82 -19.15 -5.77
C VAL A 35 -5.36 -18.72 -5.76
N THR A 36 -4.59 -19.21 -6.73
CA THR A 36 -3.15 -18.90 -6.85
C THR A 36 -2.91 -17.55 -7.52
N ALA A 37 -1.73 -16.96 -7.33
CA ALA A 37 -1.37 -15.69 -7.98
C ALA A 37 -1.45 -15.74 -9.51
N SER A 38 -0.98 -16.82 -10.14
CA SER A 38 -1.18 -17.09 -11.57
C SER A 38 -2.66 -17.06 -12.00
N GLN A 39 -3.56 -17.63 -11.20
CA GLN A 39 -5.00 -17.60 -11.47
C GLN A 39 -5.57 -16.19 -11.29
N LEU A 40 -5.14 -15.46 -10.26
CA LEU A 40 -5.53 -14.06 -10.06
C LEU A 40 -5.17 -13.19 -11.27
N ARG A 41 -3.99 -13.40 -11.87
CA ARG A 41 -3.56 -12.71 -13.10
C ARG A 41 -4.42 -13.04 -14.33
N SER A 42 -5.04 -14.21 -14.33
CA SER A 42 -5.94 -14.64 -15.40
C SER A 42 -7.34 -14.08 -15.22
N ILE A 43 -7.76 -13.80 -13.98
CA ILE A 43 -9.08 -13.23 -13.63
C ILE A 43 -9.06 -11.70 -13.72
N PHE A 44 -7.98 -11.05 -13.26
CA PHE A 44 -7.87 -9.60 -13.15
C PHE A 44 -6.86 -9.07 -14.18
N ASP A 45 -7.36 -8.36 -15.18
CA ASP A 45 -6.56 -7.80 -16.27
C ASP A 45 -5.44 -6.87 -15.76
N ASP A 46 -5.71 -6.09 -14.71
CA ASP A 46 -4.75 -5.17 -14.09
C ASP A 46 -3.55 -5.88 -13.46
N LEU A 47 -3.64 -7.18 -13.18
CA LEU A 47 -2.56 -7.98 -12.60
C LEU A 47 -1.68 -8.68 -13.65
N LYS A 48 -2.07 -8.68 -14.93
CA LYS A 48 -1.38 -9.47 -15.98
C LYS A 48 0.13 -9.19 -16.07
N GLY A 49 0.53 -7.93 -15.86
CA GLY A 49 1.92 -7.49 -15.89
C GLY A 49 2.73 -7.73 -14.60
N MET A 50 2.09 -8.17 -13.52
CA MET A 50 2.74 -8.42 -12.23
C MET A 50 3.22 -9.87 -12.14
N ASN A 51 4.30 -10.12 -11.40
CA ASN A 51 4.72 -11.49 -11.10
C ASN A 51 4.02 -12.02 -9.83
N ASP A 52 4.08 -13.33 -9.64
CA ASP A 52 3.38 -14.02 -8.56
C ASP A 52 3.88 -13.58 -7.18
N ASP A 53 5.19 -13.32 -7.04
CA ASP A 53 5.80 -12.83 -5.79
C ASP A 53 5.30 -11.44 -5.41
N THR A 54 5.08 -10.55 -6.40
CA THR A 54 4.56 -9.20 -6.17
C THR A 54 3.12 -9.26 -5.66
N ILE A 55 2.30 -10.11 -6.27
CA ILE A 55 0.89 -10.29 -5.87
C ILE A 55 0.81 -10.90 -4.48
N ASN A 56 1.56 -11.97 -4.24
CA ASN A 56 1.58 -12.62 -2.94
C ASN A 56 2.13 -11.70 -1.86
N GLY A 57 3.21 -10.97 -2.14
CA GLY A 57 3.80 -10.01 -1.21
C GLY A 57 2.83 -8.88 -0.84
N PHE A 58 2.08 -8.34 -1.81
CA PHE A 58 1.04 -7.35 -1.51
C PHE A 58 -0.06 -7.91 -0.60
N ILE A 59 -0.51 -9.15 -0.85
CA ILE A 59 -1.51 -9.81 -0.02
C ILE A 59 -0.95 -10.07 1.40
N ASP A 60 0.26 -10.60 1.51
CA ASP A 60 0.85 -11.00 2.79
C ASP A 60 1.18 -9.80 3.69
N ILE A 61 1.72 -8.73 3.13
CA ILE A 61 1.97 -7.49 3.87
C ILE A 61 0.63 -6.84 4.26
N GLY A 62 -0.34 -6.83 3.34
CA GLY A 62 -1.66 -6.28 3.62
C GLY A 62 -2.40 -7.03 4.74
N ASP A 63 -2.36 -8.36 4.74
CA ASP A 63 -2.99 -9.18 5.78
C ASP A 63 -2.34 -8.88 7.15
N GLN A 64 -1.00 -8.81 7.21
CA GLN A 64 -0.29 -8.48 8.45
C GLN A 64 -0.61 -7.06 8.97
N LEU A 65 -0.76 -6.07 8.08
CA LEU A 65 -1.16 -4.72 8.46
C LEU A 65 -2.60 -4.67 8.99
N VAL A 66 -3.54 -5.33 8.31
CA VAL A 66 -4.96 -5.36 8.68
C VAL A 66 -5.19 -6.10 10.00
N ASN A 67 -4.45 -7.19 10.24
CA ASN A 67 -4.50 -7.94 11.48
C ASN A 67 -3.77 -7.24 12.64
N GLY A 68 -2.93 -6.24 12.36
CA GLY A 68 -2.08 -5.59 13.35
C GLY A 68 -0.86 -6.42 13.75
N ASP A 69 -0.49 -7.44 12.97
CA ASP A 69 0.70 -8.27 13.17
C ASP A 69 1.98 -7.43 12.97
N ILE A 70 1.92 -6.46 12.05
CA ILE A 70 2.97 -5.48 11.82
C ILE A 70 2.41 -4.06 11.92
N ASN A 71 3.20 -3.16 12.50
CA ASN A 71 2.97 -1.73 12.49
C ASN A 71 4.22 -1.06 11.89
N ILE A 72 4.04 -0.12 10.96
CA ILE A 72 5.13 0.60 10.30
C ILE A 72 5.04 2.09 10.71
N PRO A 73 5.40 2.44 11.96
CA PRO A 73 5.26 3.81 12.47
C PRO A 73 6.42 4.73 12.06
N SER A 74 7.51 4.19 11.52
CA SER A 74 8.72 4.95 11.19
C SER A 74 8.69 5.51 9.77
N THR A 75 9.04 6.78 9.61
CA THR A 75 9.23 7.39 8.28
C THR A 75 10.62 7.05 7.75
N ALA A 76 10.70 6.52 6.53
CA ALA A 76 11.99 6.33 5.84
C ALA A 76 12.66 7.66 5.43
N PHE A 77 11.97 8.77 5.63
CA PHE A 77 12.48 10.11 5.46
C PHE A 77 13.05 10.59 6.80
N CYS A 78 14.36 10.49 6.98
CA CYS A 78 15.05 11.26 8.01
C CYS A 78 14.87 12.75 7.67
N THR A 79 14.25 13.53 8.55
CA THR A 79 14.51 14.97 8.56
C THR A 79 16.00 15.16 8.79
N PRO A 80 16.73 15.92 7.94
CA PRO A 80 18.09 16.31 8.27
C PRO A 80 18.05 17.02 9.63
N ASP A 81 18.81 16.53 10.60
CA ASP A 81 18.98 17.25 11.86
C ASP A 81 19.58 18.63 11.54
N GLU A 82 18.79 19.69 11.71
CA GLU A 82 19.28 21.07 11.75
C GLU A 82 20.07 21.31 13.05
N THR A 83 21.13 20.53 13.27
CA THR A 83 22.09 20.76 14.36
C THR A 83 23.50 20.43 13.89
N SER A 84 23.93 21.08 12.83
CA SER A 84 25.35 21.37 12.58
C SER A 84 25.59 22.87 12.72
N THR A 85 25.25 23.41 13.89
CA THR A 85 26.00 24.54 14.44
C THR A 85 26.93 23.97 15.50
N ASN A 86 28.18 23.69 15.13
CA ASN A 86 29.24 23.95 16.08
C ASN A 86 30.50 24.46 15.38
N LYS A 87 30.97 25.57 15.94
CA LYS A 87 32.10 26.36 15.52
C LYS A 87 33.40 25.58 15.77
N GLY A 88 34.35 25.75 14.84
CA GLY A 88 35.76 25.43 14.99
C GLY A 88 36.52 26.20 13.94
#